data_AF-A0ABD6A8Y0-F1
#
_entry.id   AF-A0ABD6A8Y0-F1
#
_cell.length_a   1.000
_cell.length_b   1.000
_cell.length_c   1.000
_cell.angle_alpha   90.00
_cell.angle_beta   90.00
_cell.angle_gamma   90.00
#
_symmetry.space_group_name_H-M   'P 1'
#
loop_
_entity.id
_entity.type
_entity.pdbx_description
1 polymer ?
#
loop_
_entity_poly.entity_id
_entity_poly.type
_entity_poly.pdbx_seq_one_letter_code
_entity_poly.pdbx_strand_id
1 'polypeptide(L)'
;MYTVVGCPDCSALKIVEGRPETTRCPRCRRTTTFSKLRALYRSDDLDAAREIRARLLAERSGHADSYAEVGTFAATDADAEGTVVTDEEYLASGGVDPDAVREAGERAAGGTTSRSRREVVTDALSELDRPTEAEVVEYAAERDVPADYVRRALSKLHRRGEVSETNGRYRLL
;
A
#
# COMPACT_ATOMS: atom_id res chain seq x y z
N MET A 1 -3.68 29.28 6.20
CA MET A 1 -5.00 29.77 5.72
C MET A 1 -5.31 29.30 4.31
N TYR A 2 -6.46 28.66 4.16
CA TYR A 2 -7.07 28.15 2.94
C TYR A 2 -8.44 28.79 2.73
N THR A 3 -8.75 29.13 1.48
CA THR A 3 -10.03 29.76 1.10
C THR A 3 -10.71 28.95 0.00
N VAL A 4 -11.97 28.56 0.22
CA VAL A 4 -12.81 27.96 -0.82
C VAL A 4 -13.45 29.09 -1.63
N VAL A 5 -13.21 29.10 -2.94
CA VAL A 5 -13.71 30.12 -3.88
C VAL A 5 -14.40 29.47 -5.09
N GLY A 6 -15.38 30.16 -5.64
CA GLY A 6 -16.05 29.77 -6.89
C GLY A 6 -15.50 30.53 -8.10
N CYS A 7 -15.38 29.85 -9.24
CA CYS A 7 -15.11 30.50 -10.52
C CYS A 7 -16.36 31.29 -10.98
N PRO A 8 -16.23 32.57 -11.35
CA PRO A 8 -17.38 33.36 -11.78
C PRO A 8 -17.99 32.88 -13.11
N ASP A 9 -17.21 32.22 -13.97
CA ASP A 9 -17.68 31.84 -15.31
C ASP A 9 -18.31 30.44 -15.37
N CYS A 10 -17.67 29.43 -14.77
CA CYS A 10 -18.14 28.04 -14.83
C CYS A 10 -18.61 27.51 -13.48
N SER A 11 -18.69 28.36 -12.47
CA SER A 11 -19.07 28.03 -11.08
C SER A 11 -18.19 26.99 -10.37
N ALA A 12 -17.14 26.45 -11.00
CA ALA A 12 -16.29 25.42 -10.39
C ALA A 12 -15.66 25.91 -9.07
N LEU A 13 -15.70 25.06 -8.05
CA LEU A 13 -15.16 25.33 -6.72
C LEU A 13 -13.69 24.90 -6.63
N LYS A 14 -12.84 25.73 -6.04
CA LYS A 14 -11.43 25.46 -5.78
C LYS A 14 -11.00 25.96 -4.40
N ILE A 15 -9.96 25.35 -3.86
CA ILE A 15 -9.28 25.79 -2.64
C ILE A 15 -8.06 26.60 -3.07
N VAL A 16 -7.86 27.75 -2.45
CA VAL A 16 -6.69 28.62 -2.65
C VAL A 16 -5.97 28.75 -1.33
N GLU A 17 -4.68 28.44 -1.34
CA GLU A 17 -3.80 28.63 -0.19
C GLU A 17 -3.31 30.10 -0.13
N GLY A 18 -3.29 30.66 1.07
CA GLY A 18 -2.85 32.03 1.31
C GLY A 18 -3.72 33.08 0.61
N ARG A 19 -3.07 34.12 0.08
CA ARG A 19 -3.71 35.24 -0.63
C ARG A 19 -2.89 35.63 -1.88
N PRO A 20 -2.82 34.77 -2.90
CA PRO A 20 -2.10 35.10 -4.13
C PRO A 20 -2.81 36.25 -4.86
N GLU A 21 -2.11 36.96 -5.74
CA GLU A 21 -2.73 38.03 -6.55
C GLU A 21 -3.77 37.48 -7.53
N THR A 22 -3.46 36.33 -8.15
CA THR A 22 -4.30 35.68 -9.14
C THR A 22 -4.41 34.18 -8.88
N THR A 23 -5.46 33.58 -9.42
CA THR A 23 -5.66 32.14 -9.34
C THR A 23 -6.37 31.63 -10.60
N ARG A 24 -6.03 30.43 -11.04
CA ARG A 24 -6.57 29.81 -12.26
C ARG A 24 -7.69 28.83 -11.93
N CYS A 25 -8.76 28.82 -12.72
CA CYS A 25 -9.82 27.81 -12.59
C CYS A 25 -9.32 26.46 -13.12
N PRO A 26 -9.45 25.34 -12.38
CA PRO A 26 -9.03 24.02 -12.87
C PRO A 26 -9.91 23.49 -14.01
N ARG A 27 -11.16 23.96 -14.12
CA ARG A 27 -12.13 23.50 -15.13
C ARG A 27 -12.03 24.28 -16.43
N CYS A 28 -12.31 25.60 -16.40
CA CYS A 28 -12.31 26.43 -17.61
C CYS A 28 -10.97 27.15 -17.87
N ARG A 29 -9.95 26.92 -17.05
CA ARG A 29 -8.59 27.47 -17.19
C ARG A 29 -8.45 28.99 -17.13
N ARG A 30 -9.54 29.73 -16.90
CA ARG A 30 -9.52 31.18 -16.77
C ARG A 30 -8.75 31.63 -15.52
N THR A 31 -7.96 32.68 -15.67
CA THR A 31 -7.23 33.35 -14.58
C THR A 31 -8.06 34.51 -14.06
N THR A 32 -8.18 34.61 -12.73
CA THR A 32 -8.97 35.65 -12.05
C THR A 32 -8.18 36.25 -10.90
N THR A 33 -8.29 37.55 -10.67
CA THR A 33 -7.73 38.22 -9.49
C THR A 33 -8.39 37.67 -8.21
N PHE A 34 -7.59 37.21 -7.25
CA PHE A 34 -8.10 36.57 -6.04
C PHE A 34 -9.00 37.49 -5.21
N SER A 35 -8.64 38.78 -5.09
CA SER A 35 -9.41 39.77 -4.34
C SER A 35 -10.82 40.00 -4.87
N LYS A 36 -11.09 39.65 -6.13
CA LYS A 36 -12.41 39.76 -6.76
C LYS A 36 -13.27 38.50 -6.61
N LEU A 37 -12.70 37.41 -6.10
CA LEU A 37 -13.43 36.16 -5.92
C LEU A 37 -14.23 36.17 -4.62
N ARG A 38 -15.46 35.66 -4.69
CA ARG A 38 -16.26 35.41 -3.50
C ARG A 38 -15.65 34.25 -2.72
N ALA A 39 -15.23 34.54 -1.48
CA ALA A 39 -14.87 33.52 -0.50
C ALA A 39 -16.15 32.88 0.04
N LEU A 40 -16.27 31.57 -0.15
CA LEU A 40 -17.38 30.77 0.37
C LEU A 40 -17.05 30.24 1.77
N TYR A 41 -15.78 29.95 2.03
CA TYR A 41 -15.29 29.47 3.32
C TYR A 41 -13.80 29.82 3.48
N ARG A 42 -13.35 30.00 4.73
CA ARG A 42 -11.96 30.23 5.11
C ARG A 42 -11.64 29.41 6.36
N SER A 43 -10.48 28.76 6.37
CA SER A 43 -9.97 28.00 7.51
C SER A 43 -8.45 28.02 7.49
N ASP A 44 -7.81 27.78 8.63
CA ASP A 44 -6.36 27.50 8.66
C ASP A 44 -6.04 26.03 8.44
N ASP A 45 -7.04 25.17 8.51
CA ASP A 45 -6.98 23.74 8.23
C ASP A 45 -7.41 23.44 6.77
N LEU A 46 -6.56 22.69 6.06
CA LEU A 46 -6.80 22.24 4.70
C LEU A 46 -7.93 21.21 4.62
N ASP A 47 -8.05 20.32 5.60
CA ASP A 47 -9.04 19.25 5.58
C ASP A 47 -10.43 19.81 5.81
N ALA A 48 -10.59 20.75 6.73
CA ALA A 48 -11.82 21.54 6.84
C ALA A 48 -12.19 22.26 5.52
N ALA A 49 -11.21 22.76 4.75
CA ALA A 49 -11.49 23.37 3.45
C ALA A 49 -11.88 22.35 2.36
N ARG A 50 -11.32 21.14 2.40
CA ARG A 50 -11.69 20.01 1.53
C ARG A 50 -13.11 19.54 1.83
N GLU A 51 -13.44 19.35 3.10
CA GLU A 51 -14.76 18.97 3.61
C GLU A 51 -15.85 19.93 3.12
N ILE A 52 -15.69 21.24 3.38
CA ILE A 52 -16.67 22.24 2.94
C ILE A 52 -16.78 22.30 1.41
N ARG A 53 -15.67 22.18 0.68
CA ARG A 53 -15.72 22.13 -0.79
C ARG A 53 -16.51 20.92 -1.27
N ALA A 54 -16.31 19.74 -0.67
CA ALA A 54 -16.98 18.52 -1.07
C ALA A 54 -18.48 18.59 -0.76
N ARG A 55 -18.86 19.04 0.44
CA ARG A 55 -20.25 19.33 0.80
C ARG A 55 -20.94 20.27 -0.19
N LEU A 56 -20.31 21.40 -0.53
CA LEU A 56 -20.88 22.37 -1.49
C LEU A 56 -21.02 21.80 -2.91
N LEU A 57 -20.17 20.84 -3.31
CA LEU A 57 -20.32 20.13 -4.58
C LEU A 57 -21.49 19.14 -4.53
N ALA A 58 -21.63 18.40 -3.43
CA ALA A 58 -22.72 17.46 -3.22
C ALA A 58 -24.09 18.17 -3.21
N GLU A 59 -24.21 19.27 -2.46
CA GLU A 59 -25.41 20.11 -2.42
C GLU A 59 -25.79 20.60 -3.82
N ARG A 60 -24.81 21.00 -4.64
CA ARG A 60 -25.06 21.48 -6.00
C ARG A 60 -25.49 20.37 -6.97
N SER A 61 -24.98 19.16 -6.77
CA SER A 61 -25.34 18.01 -7.60
C SER A 61 -26.60 17.28 -7.11
N GLY A 62 -27.23 17.74 -6.03
CA GLY A 62 -28.43 17.09 -5.46
C GLY A 62 -28.14 15.80 -4.68
N HIS A 63 -26.90 15.61 -4.23
CA HIS A 63 -26.44 14.42 -3.51
C HIS A 63 -26.02 14.73 -2.06
N ALA A 64 -26.66 15.73 -1.43
CA ALA A 64 -26.33 16.13 -0.07
C ALA A 64 -26.54 14.99 0.95
N ASP A 65 -27.61 14.20 0.78
CA ASP A 65 -27.92 13.08 1.67
C ASP A 65 -26.87 11.97 1.55
N SER A 66 -26.50 11.58 0.31
CA SER A 66 -25.42 10.60 0.08
C SER A 66 -24.07 11.07 0.60
N TYR A 67 -23.80 12.39 0.59
CA TYR A 67 -22.57 12.92 1.18
C TYR A 67 -22.57 12.78 2.71
N ALA A 68 -23.71 12.99 3.37
CA ALA A 68 -23.82 12.82 4.81
C ALA A 68 -23.58 11.37 5.27
N GLU A 69 -23.88 10.38 4.42
CA GLU A 69 -23.65 8.96 4.69
C GLU A 69 -22.16 8.55 4.65
N VAL A 70 -21.34 9.25 3.85
CA VAL A 70 -19.90 8.93 3.69
C VAL A 70 -19.07 9.29 4.93
N GLY A 71 -19.60 10.12 5.83
CA GLY A 71 -18.90 10.59 7.03
C GLY A 71 -17.99 11.78 6.76
N THR A 72 -17.09 12.09 7.70
CA THR A 72 -16.14 13.20 7.57
C THR A 72 -14.87 12.77 6.84
N PHE A 73 -14.17 13.70 6.20
CA PHE A 73 -12.91 13.43 5.52
C PHE A 73 -11.89 12.69 6.40
N ALA A 74 -11.78 13.08 7.67
CA ALA A 74 -10.88 12.41 8.62
C ALA A 74 -11.29 10.96 8.94
N ALA A 75 -12.59 10.67 8.98
CA ALA A 75 -13.09 9.30 9.16
C ALA A 75 -12.82 8.47 7.89
N THR A 76 -13.07 9.03 6.71
CA THR A 76 -12.81 8.35 5.43
C THR A 76 -11.32 8.05 5.21
N ASP A 77 -10.43 8.95 5.63
CA ASP A 77 -8.96 8.74 5.52
C ASP A 77 -8.51 7.54 6.38
N ALA A 78 -9.02 7.45 7.61
CA ALA A 78 -8.75 6.31 8.49
C ALA A 78 -9.30 4.98 7.92
N ASP A 79 -10.48 5.00 7.31
CA ASP A 79 -11.07 3.83 6.65
C ASP A 79 -10.25 3.38 5.42
N ALA A 80 -9.71 4.35 4.66
CA ALA A 80 -8.91 4.09 3.47
C ALA A 80 -7.58 3.41 3.81
N GLU A 81 -6.93 3.79 4.91
CA GLU A 81 -5.68 3.14 5.36
C GLU A 81 -5.89 1.69 5.80
N GLY A 82 -7.08 1.36 6.33
CA GLY A 82 -7.40 0.00 6.81
C GLY A 82 -7.96 -0.95 5.74
N THR A 83 -8.42 -0.42 4.60
CA THR A 83 -9.16 -1.20 3.58
C THR A 83 -8.40 -1.25 2.25
N VAL A 84 -7.12 -1.59 2.30
CA VAL A 84 -6.30 -1.81 1.09
C VAL A 84 -5.93 -3.28 1.00
N VAL A 85 -6.07 -3.85 -0.19
CA VAL A 85 -5.58 -5.21 -0.49
C VAL A 85 -4.05 -5.15 -0.51
N THR A 86 -3.38 -5.99 0.27
CA THR A 86 -1.91 -6.00 0.27
C THR A 86 -1.36 -6.54 -1.05
N ASP A 87 -0.10 -6.25 -1.37
CA ASP A 87 0.56 -6.81 -2.55
C ASP A 87 0.54 -8.35 -2.51
N GLU A 88 0.70 -8.96 -1.33
CA GLU A 88 0.61 -10.41 -1.16
C GLU A 88 -0.80 -10.94 -1.46
N GLU A 89 -1.84 -10.30 -0.93
CA GLU A 89 -3.23 -10.69 -1.17
C GLU A 89 -3.60 -10.51 -2.64
N TYR A 90 -3.18 -9.40 -3.25
CA TYR A 90 -3.41 -9.12 -4.66
C TYR A 90 -2.75 -10.18 -5.55
N LEU A 91 -1.47 -10.46 -5.33
CA LEU A 91 -0.73 -11.48 -6.09
C LEU A 91 -1.33 -12.88 -5.89
N ALA A 92 -1.64 -13.26 -4.65
CA ALA A 92 -2.25 -14.55 -4.35
C ALA A 92 -3.63 -14.71 -5.02
N SER A 93 -4.44 -13.65 -5.06
CA SER A 93 -5.74 -13.66 -5.76
C SER A 93 -5.60 -13.92 -7.27
N GLY A 94 -4.50 -13.49 -7.86
CA GLY A 94 -4.13 -13.75 -9.26
C GLY A 94 -3.47 -15.12 -9.50
N GLY A 95 -3.35 -15.96 -8.46
CA GLY A 95 -2.63 -17.24 -8.53
C GLY A 95 -1.11 -17.08 -8.61
N VAL A 96 -0.59 -15.88 -8.32
CA VAL A 96 0.84 -15.58 -8.30
C VAL A 96 1.37 -15.74 -6.88
N ASP A 97 2.47 -16.46 -6.74
CA ASP A 97 3.14 -16.68 -5.45
C ASP A 97 3.92 -15.43 -5.02
N PRO A 98 3.48 -14.69 -3.97
CA PRO A 98 4.09 -13.41 -3.61
C PRO A 98 5.57 -13.55 -3.20
N ASP A 99 5.92 -14.65 -2.54
CA ASP A 99 7.30 -14.92 -2.16
C ASP A 99 8.20 -15.12 -3.37
N ALA A 100 7.69 -15.82 -4.39
CA ALA A 100 8.46 -16.04 -5.63
C ALA A 100 8.68 -14.72 -6.40
N VAL A 101 7.71 -13.82 -6.38
CA VAL A 101 7.82 -12.47 -6.97
C VAL A 101 8.87 -11.64 -6.22
N ARG A 102 8.81 -11.62 -4.89
CA ARG A 102 9.79 -10.94 -4.05
C ARG A 102 11.21 -11.47 -4.29
N GLU A 103 11.38 -12.79 -4.32
CA GLU A 103 12.66 -13.45 -4.66
C GLU A 103 13.16 -13.07 -6.06
N ALA A 104 12.26 -12.97 -7.05
CA ALA A 104 12.63 -12.55 -8.40
C ALA A 104 13.08 -11.08 -8.45
N GLY A 105 12.43 -10.21 -7.69
CA GLY A 105 12.81 -8.82 -7.51
C GLY A 105 14.19 -8.68 -6.84
N GLU A 106 14.43 -9.42 -5.76
CA GLU A 106 15.72 -9.46 -5.06
C GLU A 106 16.86 -9.91 -6.00
N ARG A 107 16.64 -10.94 -6.83
CA ARG A 107 17.61 -11.41 -7.84
C ARG A 107 17.86 -10.38 -8.94
N ALA A 108 16.82 -9.69 -9.41
CA ALA A 108 16.92 -8.70 -10.48
C ALA A 108 17.58 -7.39 -10.01
N ALA A 109 17.45 -7.04 -8.74
CA ALA A 109 17.99 -5.80 -8.15
C ALA A 109 19.52 -5.83 -7.92
N GLY A 110 20.20 -6.97 -8.13
CA GLY A 110 21.67 -7.02 -8.20
C GLY A 110 22.40 -6.57 -6.94
N GLY A 111 21.95 -6.98 -5.74
CA GLY A 111 22.55 -6.61 -4.46
C GLY A 111 23.24 -7.78 -3.74
N THR A 112 24.55 -7.71 -3.63
CA THR A 112 25.49 -8.67 -3.01
C THR A 112 25.37 -8.74 -1.47
N THR A 113 25.64 -9.93 -0.90
CA THR A 113 26.08 -10.29 0.49
C THR A 113 25.11 -10.49 1.66
N SER A 114 23.82 -10.78 1.46
CA SER A 114 23.09 -11.56 2.48
C SER A 114 22.48 -12.77 1.81
N ARG A 115 22.90 -13.97 2.19
CA ARG A 115 22.26 -15.21 1.72
C ARG A 115 20.77 -15.06 1.94
N SER A 116 19.98 -15.29 0.88
CA SER A 116 18.53 -15.16 1.00
C SER A 116 18.02 -16.16 2.04
N ARG A 117 16.92 -15.85 2.73
CA ARG A 117 16.33 -16.77 3.72
C ARG A 117 16.04 -18.15 3.12
N ARG A 118 15.74 -18.21 1.82
CA ARG A 118 15.59 -19.46 1.07
C ARG A 118 16.93 -20.18 0.88
N GLU A 119 17.97 -19.47 0.43
CA GLU A 119 19.33 -20.02 0.30
C GLU A 119 19.76 -20.68 1.60
N VAL A 120 19.57 -20.04 2.75
CA VAL A 120 19.88 -20.62 4.06
C VAL A 120 19.16 -21.95 4.32
N VAL A 121 17.90 -22.08 3.92
CA VAL A 121 17.13 -23.34 4.08
C VAL A 121 17.66 -24.41 3.14
N THR A 122 17.97 -24.08 1.88
CA THR A 122 18.59 -25.03 0.94
C THR A 122 20.01 -25.41 1.33
N ASP A 123 20.81 -24.48 1.87
CA ASP A 123 22.14 -24.73 2.41
C ASP A 123 22.04 -25.76 3.53
N ALA A 124 21.13 -25.57 4.49
CA ALA A 124 20.88 -26.52 5.56
C ALA A 124 20.57 -27.93 5.03
N LEU A 125 19.72 -28.04 4.00
CA LEU A 125 19.37 -29.32 3.39
C LEU A 125 20.51 -29.97 2.59
N SER A 126 21.50 -29.18 2.17
CA SER A 126 22.68 -29.66 1.42
C SER A 126 23.87 -29.99 2.33
N GLU A 127 24.04 -29.24 3.42
CA GLU A 127 25.13 -29.37 4.37
C GLU A 127 24.84 -30.41 5.46
N LEU A 128 23.57 -30.53 5.88
CA LEU A 128 23.15 -31.51 6.87
C LEU A 128 22.73 -32.81 6.17
N ASP A 129 23.21 -33.96 6.66
CA ASP A 129 22.83 -35.26 6.10
C ASP A 129 21.47 -35.71 6.62
N ARG A 130 20.45 -35.51 5.79
CA ARG A 130 19.04 -35.84 6.08
C ARG A 130 18.52 -35.21 7.37
N PRO A 131 18.49 -33.87 7.47
CA PRO A 131 18.05 -33.17 8.67
C PRO A 131 16.55 -33.32 8.87
N THR A 132 16.15 -33.24 10.13
CA THR A 132 14.77 -33.03 10.57
C THR A 132 14.39 -31.56 10.44
N GLU A 133 13.09 -31.25 10.49
CA GLU A 133 12.60 -29.86 10.49
C GLU A 133 13.29 -29.03 11.59
N ALA A 134 13.44 -29.61 12.79
CA ALA A 134 14.05 -28.94 13.94
C ALA A 134 15.53 -28.58 13.67
N GLU A 135 16.29 -29.48 13.06
CA GLU A 135 17.70 -29.26 12.71
C GLU A 135 17.84 -28.16 11.63
N VAL A 136 16.91 -28.10 10.67
CA VAL A 136 16.88 -27.02 9.67
C VAL A 136 16.51 -25.67 10.32
N VAL A 137 15.54 -25.67 11.25
CA VAL A 137 15.15 -24.46 11.99
C VAL A 137 16.31 -23.94 12.82
N GLU A 138 17.05 -24.81 13.50
CA GLU A 138 18.23 -24.46 14.29
C GLU A 138 19.33 -23.85 13.40
N TYR A 139 19.68 -24.50 12.29
CA TYR A 139 20.65 -23.99 11.32
C TYR A 139 20.28 -22.60 10.78
N ALA A 140 18.99 -22.39 10.51
CA ALA A 140 18.49 -21.15 9.93
C ALA A 140 18.37 -20.04 10.98
N ALA A 141 18.07 -20.38 12.24
CA ALA A 141 18.03 -19.42 13.36
C ALA A 141 19.39 -18.78 13.62
N GLU A 142 20.49 -19.52 13.49
CA GLU A 142 21.87 -18.98 13.54
C GLU A 142 22.17 -17.91 12.48
N ARG A 143 21.33 -17.85 11.43
CA ARG A 143 21.46 -16.95 10.28
C ARG A 143 20.26 -16.00 10.18
N ASP A 144 19.60 -15.74 11.31
CA ASP A 144 18.47 -14.80 11.45
C ASP A 144 17.23 -15.14 10.60
N VAL A 145 17.00 -16.42 10.32
CA VAL A 145 15.81 -16.88 9.61
C VAL A 145 14.74 -17.39 10.61
N PRO A 146 13.52 -16.83 10.62
CA PRO A 146 12.46 -17.25 11.54
C PRO A 146 11.98 -18.70 11.29
N ALA A 147 11.68 -19.44 12.35
CA ALA A 147 11.20 -20.82 12.28
C ALA A 147 9.95 -20.98 11.39
N ASP A 148 8.99 -20.06 11.47
CA ASP A 148 7.77 -20.10 10.65
C ASP A 148 8.08 -19.97 9.16
N TYR A 149 9.12 -19.22 8.79
CA TYR A 149 9.59 -19.16 7.41
C TYR A 149 10.15 -20.52 6.98
N VAL A 150 10.97 -21.16 7.81
CA VAL A 150 11.57 -22.47 7.52
C VAL A 150 10.51 -23.54 7.30
N ARG A 151 9.51 -23.65 8.17
CA ARG A 151 8.42 -24.63 8.02
C ARG A 151 7.64 -24.43 6.72
N ARG A 152 7.31 -23.16 6.39
CA ARG A 152 6.65 -22.82 5.13
C ARG A 152 7.52 -23.16 3.93
N ALA A 153 8.81 -22.85 3.99
CA ALA A 153 9.77 -23.15 2.94
C ALA A 153 9.90 -24.67 2.71
N LEU A 154 10.07 -25.48 3.77
CA LEU A 154 10.13 -26.94 3.67
C LEU A 154 8.85 -27.53 3.09
N SER A 155 7.68 -27.10 3.55
CA SER A 155 6.39 -27.54 3.00
C SER A 155 6.28 -27.20 1.50
N LYS A 156 6.76 -26.03 1.09
CA LYS A 156 6.74 -25.56 -0.30
C LYS A 156 7.71 -26.35 -1.19
N LEU A 157 8.93 -26.58 -0.72
CA LEU A 157 9.93 -27.40 -1.41
C LEU A 157 9.44 -28.84 -1.59
N HIS A 158 8.79 -29.41 -0.55
CA HIS A 158 8.21 -30.73 -0.62
C HIS A 158 7.06 -30.81 -1.64
N ARG A 159 6.13 -29.84 -1.63
CA ARG A 159 5.02 -29.76 -2.60
C ARG A 159 5.50 -29.62 -4.05
N ARG A 160 6.66 -28.99 -4.27
CA ARG A 160 7.27 -28.81 -5.59
C ARG A 160 8.10 -30.01 -6.05
N GLY A 161 8.33 -31.00 -5.19
CA GLY A 161 9.20 -32.13 -5.48
C GLY A 161 10.69 -31.77 -5.51
N GLU A 162 11.08 -30.63 -4.95
CA GLU A 162 12.49 -30.23 -4.78
C GLU A 162 13.14 -30.96 -3.60
N VAL A 163 12.31 -31.44 -2.65
CA VAL A 163 12.75 -32.16 -1.44
C VAL A 163 11.82 -33.33 -1.16
N SER A 164 12.40 -34.47 -0.81
CA SER A 164 11.68 -35.62 -0.28
C SER A 164 11.72 -35.62 1.26
N GLU A 165 10.58 -35.93 1.87
CA GLU A 165 10.51 -36.20 3.31
C GLU A 165 10.33 -37.71 3.51
N THR A 166 11.13 -38.32 4.38
CA THR A 166 10.96 -39.71 4.78
C THR A 166 11.18 -39.83 6.29
N ASN A 167 10.15 -40.26 7.02
CA ASN A 167 10.18 -40.39 8.48
C ASN A 167 10.60 -39.08 9.20
N GLY A 168 10.08 -37.93 8.77
CA GLY A 168 10.42 -36.63 9.36
C GLY A 168 11.82 -36.11 9.05
N ARG A 169 12.53 -36.72 8.08
CA ARG A 169 13.84 -36.27 7.59
C ARG A 169 13.74 -35.83 6.14
N TYR A 170 14.36 -34.69 5.85
CA TYR A 170 14.35 -34.06 4.54
C TYR A 170 15.59 -34.42 3.74
N ARG A 171 15.44 -34.64 2.44
CA ARG A 171 16.55 -34.83 1.50
C ARG A 171 16.26 -34.08 0.21
N LEU A 172 17.23 -33.27 -0.23
CA LEU A 172 17.19 -32.59 -1.52
C LEU A 172 17.17 -33.61 -2.67
N LEU A 173 16.37 -33.35 -3.71
CA LEU A 173 16.24 -34.18 -4.91
C LEU A 173 16.99 -33.60 -6.11
#